data_AF-A0A5C2RM67-F1
#
_entry.id   AF-A0A5C2RM67-F1
#
_cell.length_a   1.000
_cell.length_b   1.000
_cell.length_c   1.000
_cell.angle_alpha   90.00
_cell.angle_beta   90.00
_cell.angle_gamma   90.00
#
_symmetry.space_group_name_H-M   'P 1'
#
loop_
_entity.id
_entity.type
_entity.pdbx_description
1 polymer ?
#
loop_
_entity_poly.entity_id
_entity_poly.type
_entity_poly.pdbx_seq_one_letter_code
_entity_poly.pdbx_strand_id
1 'polypeptide(L)'
;MKVPYVFPIVGGRKVEQLYSNIEALDVALTEEHIKRIQNAAPFDPGFPMNMMGDGTDYGFGWKMTAHCDMWPARQAIRPTN
;
A
#
# COMPACT_ATOMS: atom_id res chain seq x y z
N MET A 1 6.57 -1.74 -4.09
CA MET A 1 6.03 -2.39 -2.87
C MET A 1 4.75 -1.69 -2.46
N LYS A 2 3.61 -2.26 -2.82
CA LYS A 2 2.30 -1.79 -2.33
C LYS A 2 1.58 -3.01 -1.78
N VAL A 3 1.12 -2.93 -0.54
CA VAL A 3 0.38 -4.00 0.11
C VAL A 3 -1.01 -3.50 0.49
N PRO A 4 -2.04 -4.34 0.38
CA PRO A 4 -3.43 -3.90 0.56
C PRO A 4 -3.82 -3.64 2.02
N TYR A 5 -3.08 -4.22 2.96
CA TYR A 5 -3.36 -4.09 4.41
C TYR A 5 -2.17 -3.44 5.10
N VAL A 6 -2.31 -2.15 5.38
CA VAL A 6 -1.34 -1.38 6.16
C VAL A 6 -2.07 -0.82 7.37
N PHE A 7 -1.63 -1.22 8.56
CA PHE A 7 -2.12 -0.67 9.82
C PHE A 7 -1.03 0.25 10.35
N PRO A 8 -1.19 1.58 10.22
CA PRO A 8 -0.18 2.52 10.68
C PRO A 8 -0.10 2.49 12.21
N ILE A 9 1.11 2.59 12.73
CA ILE A 9 1.31 2.87 14.16
C ILE A 9 1.18 4.38 14.35
N VAL A 10 0.06 4.81 14.91
CA VAL A 10 -0.22 6.24 15.08
C VAL A 10 0.19 6.70 16.47
N GLY A 11 1.14 7.64 16.54
CA GLY A 11 1.60 8.23 17.79
C GLY A 11 0.87 9.54 18.11
N GLY A 12 0.73 9.85 19.39
CA GLY A 12 0.21 11.13 19.87
C GLY A 12 0.66 11.39 21.30
N ARG A 13 0.87 12.67 21.65
CA ARG A 13 1.19 13.10 23.02
C ARG A 13 0.05 13.84 23.71
N LYS A 14 -1.05 14.09 22.99
CA LYS A 14 -2.23 14.78 23.52
C LYS A 14 -3.49 14.03 23.13
N VAL A 15 -4.54 14.19 23.94
CA VAL A 15 -5.81 13.49 23.78
C VAL A 15 -6.51 13.91 22.47
N GLU A 16 -6.36 15.15 22.03
CA GLU A 16 -7.00 15.64 20.80
C GLU A 16 -6.47 14.93 19.55
N GLN A 17 -5.21 14.48 19.58
CA GLN A 17 -4.62 13.70 18.48
C GLN A 17 -5.24 12.30 18.40
N LEU A 18 -5.56 11.69 19.55
CA LEU A 18 -6.26 10.41 19.58
C LEU A 18 -7.65 10.53 18.94
N TYR A 19 -8.42 11.55 19.32
CA TYR A 19 -9.75 11.78 18.73
C TYR A 19 -9.67 12.05 17.23
N SER A 20 -8.73 12.89 16.78
CA SER A 20 -8.54 13.16 15.35
C SER A 20 -8.15 11.91 14.55
N ASN A 21 -7.35 11.00 15.12
CA ASN A 21 -7.01 9.73 14.47
C ASN A 21 -8.22 8.79 14.33
N ILE A 22 -9.14 8.82 15.29
CA ILE A 22 -10.39 8.04 15.25
C ILE A 22 -11.30 8.60 14.15
N GLU A 23 -11.47 9.92 14.08
CA GLU A 23 -12.25 10.58 13.03
C GLU A 23 -11.70 10.29 11.62
N ALA A 24 -10.38 10.11 11.49
CA ALA A 24 -9.77 9.76 10.21
C ALA A 24 -10.21 8.39 9.65
N LEU A 25 -10.78 7.50 10.47
CA LEU A 25 -11.31 6.21 10.02
C LEU A 25 -12.56 6.37 9.13
N ASP A 26 -13.28 7.48 9.25
CA ASP A 26 -14.46 7.79 8.44
C ASP A 26 -14.11 8.42 7.07
N VAL A 27 -12.83 8.74 6.84
CA VAL A 27 -12.38 9.38 5.61
C VAL A 27 -12.00 8.34 4.56
N ALA A 28 -12.73 8.31 3.45
CA ALA A 28 -12.39 7.51 2.28
C ALA A 28 -11.70 8.37 1.20
N LEU A 29 -10.51 7.96 0.77
CA LEU A 29 -9.79 8.62 -0.32
C LEU A 29 -10.23 8.09 -1.69
N THR A 30 -10.42 8.98 -2.66
CA THR A 30 -10.62 8.60 -4.06
C THR A 30 -9.32 8.11 -4.68
N GLU A 31 -9.42 7.45 -5.84
CA GLU A 31 -8.24 6.96 -6.56
C GLU A 31 -7.34 8.11 -7.02
N GLU A 32 -7.91 9.27 -7.36
CA GLU A 32 -7.16 10.48 -7.72
C GLU A 32 -6.39 11.02 -6.52
N HIS A 33 -7.00 11.06 -5.33
CA HIS A 33 -6.32 11.48 -4.10
C HIS A 33 -5.13 10.56 -3.79
N ILE A 34 -5.32 9.25 -3.91
CA ILE A 34 -4.26 8.26 -3.69
C ILE A 34 -3.13 8.44 -4.70
N LYS A 35 -3.45 8.60 -6.00
CA LYS A 35 -2.45 8.85 -7.05
C LYS A 35 -1.64 10.11 -6.78
N ARG A 36 -2.30 11.19 -6.33
CA ARG A 36 -1.63 12.44 -5.96
C ARG A 36 -0.65 12.26 -4.81
N ILE A 37 -1.04 11.54 -3.76
CA ILE A 37 -0.17 11.26 -2.60
C ILE A 37 1.03 10.42 -3.04
N GLN A 38 0.81 9.38 -3.86
CA GLN A 38 1.86 8.49 -4.33
C GLN A 38 2.88 9.18 -5.25
N ASN A 39 2.45 10.20 -6.00
CA ASN A 39 3.29 10.94 -6.92
C ASN A 39 3.91 12.21 -6.31
N ALA A 40 3.71 12.45 -5.02
CA ALA A 40 4.20 13.66 -4.35
C ALA A 40 5.74 13.77 -4.35
N ALA A 41 6.44 12.63 -4.33
CA ALA A 41 7.90 12.57 -4.45
C ALA A 41 8.33 11.26 -5.12
N PRO A 42 9.48 11.24 -5.81
CA PRO A 42 10.08 10.00 -6.29
C PRO A 42 10.39 9.06 -5.12
N PHE A 43 9.95 7.81 -5.20
CA PHE A 43 10.25 6.77 -4.21
C PHE A 43 11.14 5.70 -4.85
N ASP A 44 12.36 5.55 -4.34
CA ASP A 44 13.26 4.46 -4.70
C ASP A 44 13.33 3.44 -3.54
N PRO A 45 12.78 2.22 -3.71
CA PRO A 45 12.80 1.20 -2.68
C PRO A 45 14.18 0.56 -2.45
N GLY A 46 15.16 0.78 -3.33
CA GLY A 46 16.53 0.29 -3.16
C GLY A 46 16.65 -1.23 -3.01
N PHE A 47 17.73 -1.68 -2.34
CA PHE A 47 17.94 -3.10 -2.02
C PHE A 47 17.09 -3.53 -0.81
N PRO A 48 16.48 -4.74 -0.80
CA PRO A 48 16.57 -5.82 -1.80
C PRO A 48 15.53 -5.74 -2.94
N MET A 49 14.68 -4.72 -2.95
CA MET A 49 13.52 -4.63 -3.84
C MET A 49 13.91 -4.45 -5.32
N ASN A 50 15.02 -3.76 -5.58
CA ASN A 50 15.58 -3.64 -6.93
C ASN A 50 16.05 -4.99 -7.53
N MET A 51 16.28 -6.01 -6.70
CA MET A 51 16.71 -7.34 -7.12
C MET A 51 15.54 -8.33 -7.17
N MET A 52 14.69 -8.33 -6.13
CA MET A 52 13.60 -9.31 -6.00
C MET A 52 12.31 -8.90 -6.71
N GLY A 53 12.18 -7.64 -7.10
CA GLY A 53 10.95 -7.07 -7.66
C GLY A 53 10.05 -6.49 -6.57
N ASP A 54 8.92 -5.91 -6.99
CA ASP A 54 8.05 -5.10 -6.15
C ASP A 54 6.73 -5.78 -5.74
N GLY A 55 6.60 -7.08 -6.09
CA GLY A 55 5.43 -7.91 -5.85
C GLY A 55 4.34 -7.81 -6.94
N THR A 56 4.60 -7.09 -8.03
CA THR A 56 3.66 -7.00 -9.17
C THR A 56 3.75 -8.14 -10.16
N ASP A 57 4.72 -9.04 -9.99
CA ASP A 57 4.92 -10.19 -10.87
C ASP A 57 5.67 -11.32 -10.14
N TYR A 58 5.64 -12.51 -10.71
CA TYR A 58 6.44 -13.63 -10.25
C TYR A 58 7.93 -13.37 -10.46
N GLY A 59 8.74 -13.80 -9.49
CA GLY A 59 10.20 -13.70 -9.56
C GLY A 59 10.76 -14.43 -10.78
N PHE A 60 11.94 -14.00 -11.23
CA PHE A 60 12.60 -14.49 -12.46
C PHE A 60 12.60 -16.02 -12.60
N GLY A 61 12.89 -16.76 -11.52
CA GLY A 61 12.92 -18.22 -11.54
C GLY A 61 11.59 -18.87 -11.93
N TRP A 62 10.46 -18.35 -11.42
CA TRP A 62 9.12 -18.87 -11.71
C TRP A 62 8.73 -18.68 -13.17
N LYS A 63 9.10 -17.54 -13.77
CA LYS A 63 8.82 -17.23 -15.17
C LYS A 63 9.54 -18.14 -16.16
N MET A 64 10.66 -18.74 -15.76
CA MET A 64 11.41 -19.65 -16.63
C MET A 64 10.90 -21.09 -16.61
N THR A 65 10.16 -21.47 -15.57
CA THR A 65 9.78 -22.87 -15.32
C THR A 65 8.32 -23.19 -15.57
N ALA A 66 7.43 -22.20 -15.54
CA ALA A 66 5.99 -22.42 -15.70
C ALA A 66 5.26 -21.20 -16.27
N HIS A 67 4.14 -21.45 -16.96
CA HIS A 67 3.15 -20.41 -17.20
C HIS A 67 2.42 -20.11 -15.89
N CYS A 68 2.57 -18.88 -15.39
CA CYS A 68 2.00 -18.48 -14.12
C CYS A 68 0.89 -17.46 -14.35
N ASP A 69 -0.35 -17.84 -14.08
CA ASP A 69 -1.49 -16.92 -14.09
C ASP A 69 -1.54 -16.15 -12.77
N MET A 70 -1.32 -14.83 -12.82
CA MET A 70 -1.42 -14.02 -11.62
C MET A 70 -2.87 -13.91 -11.14
N TRP A 71 -3.08 -14.28 -9.88
CA TRP A 71 -4.33 -13.96 -9.20
C TRP A 71 -4.40 -12.43 -8.95
N PRO A 72 -5.57 -11.80 -9.15
CA PRO A 72 -5.71 -10.37 -8.88
C PRO A 72 -5.34 -10.02 -7.44
N ALA A 73 -4.58 -8.93 -7.27
CA ALA A 73 -4.21 -8.43 -5.96
C ALA A 73 -5.47 -8.08 -5.15
N ARG A 74 -5.49 -8.46 -3.86
CA ARG A 74 -6.57 -8.04 -2.96
C ARG A 74 -6.59 -6.52 -2.90
N GLN A 75 -7.77 -5.92 -2.94
CA GLN A 75 -7.93 -4.48 -2.79
C GLN A 75 -7.92 -4.08 -1.31
N ALA A 76 -7.59 -2.81 -1.03
CA ALA A 76 -7.67 -2.25 0.31
C ALA A 76 -9.11 -2.26 0.83
N ILE A 77 -9.27 -2.46 2.13
CA ILE A 77 -10.59 -2.36 2.80
C ILE A 77 -11.04 -0.91 2.73
N ARG A 78 -12.23 -0.67 2.17
CA ARG A 78 -12.84 0.67 2.11
C ARG A 78 -13.88 0.81 3.24
N PRO A 79 -14.01 1.98 3.88
CA PRO A 79 -15.11 2.26 4.81
C PRO A 79 -16.47 2.06 4.11
N THR A 80 -17.47 1.57 4.84
CA THR A 80 -18.81 1.24 4.30
C THR A 80 -19.86 2.34 4.54
N ASN A 81 -19.48 3.47 5.14
CA ASN A 81 -20.40 4.57 5.43
C ASN A 81 -20.96 5.22 4.16
#